data_AF-A0A3L5TQC1-F1
#
_entry.id   AF-A0A3L5TQC1-F1
#
_cell.length_a   1.000
_cell.length_b   1.000
_cell.length_c   1.000
_cell.angle_alpha   90.00
_cell.angle_beta   90.00
_cell.angle_gamma   90.00
#
_symmetry.space_group_name_H-M   'P 1'
#
loop_
_entity.id
_entity.type
_entity.pdbx_description
1 polymer ?
#
loop_
_entity_poly.entity_id
_entity_poly.type
_entity_poly.pdbx_seq_one_letter_code
_entity_poly.pdbx_strand_id
1 'polypeptide(L)'
;MPSIITELEGRRISLKFATFKFGDFRQLTFSESHHFYTDEDEKTLEEIPPPHTPYTRKNEFFDPEDYAEVDKCASGIPKSKATSGTLKSLVSLLTDQYEDDMSKVRAIYVWLTSLNINKLSHPLKNPKVGYTMFYLMKIKERLGNYSQLFNRMCNIAGIPCVVIHGYLKGNTYEIGQKLDIKTHYGEWNAVLISSQWRFVNAFWGACALGSEKAVNAAQYKPDENYFVPDPQHLIHTHFPEEEKWQLLEDPITFKEWEEKAYLKERFFELELRLLSHQECEITTENGEIEMMFALPKKRAKDLKFMALVYMKEFNEWKILDDKKVQHDFIHVPIAEALVVKLRFPKRGIYRFELV
;
A
#
# COMPACT_ATOMS: atom_id res chain seq x y z
N MET A 1 10.04 52.12 32.73
CA MET A 1 8.62 52.39 32.40
C MET A 1 8.47 52.39 30.88
N PRO A 2 7.51 51.67 30.31
CA PRO A 2 7.06 50.29 30.62
C PRO A 2 7.33 49.37 29.40
N SER A 3 7.77 48.10 29.54
CA SER A 3 6.96 46.87 29.70
C SER A 3 5.88 46.72 28.60
N ILE A 4 5.74 45.57 27.93
CA ILE A 4 5.11 44.37 28.50
C ILE A 4 5.85 43.09 28.06
N ILE A 5 6.46 42.44 29.05
CA ILE A 5 6.55 40.98 29.15
C ILE A 5 5.12 40.51 29.41
N THR A 6 4.60 39.60 28.59
CA THR A 6 3.53 38.71 29.03
C THR A 6 4.08 37.31 28.99
N GLU A 7 4.33 36.78 30.18
CA GLU A 7 4.28 35.35 30.46
C GLU A 7 3.05 34.75 29.77
N LEU A 8 3.28 33.75 28.93
CA LEU A 8 2.31 32.69 28.76
C LEU A 8 2.95 31.43 29.33
N GLU A 9 2.67 31.29 30.62
CA GLU A 9 2.76 30.08 31.41
C GLU A 9 2.31 28.84 30.62
N GLY A 10 3.06 27.75 30.78
CA GLY A 10 2.47 26.44 31.03
C GLY A 10 1.60 25.78 29.95
N ARG A 11 1.63 26.19 28.68
CA ARG A 11 1.03 25.39 27.61
C ARG A 11 2.05 24.41 27.04
N ARG A 12 2.03 23.17 27.55
CA ARG A 12 2.49 22.00 26.78
C ARG A 12 1.84 22.10 25.41
N ILE A 13 2.64 22.37 24.38
CA ILE A 13 2.20 22.30 22.99
C ILE A 13 1.95 20.82 22.74
N SER A 14 0.71 20.35 22.90
CA SER A 14 0.32 19.06 22.36
C SER A 14 0.36 19.20 20.84
N LEU A 15 1.29 18.50 20.20
CA LEU A 15 1.33 18.36 18.76
C LEU A 15 0.05 17.62 18.34
N LYS A 16 -1.00 18.39 18.07
CA LYS A 16 -2.14 17.92 17.29
C LYS A 16 -1.58 17.60 15.91
N PHE A 17 -1.64 16.33 15.48
CA PHE A 17 -1.24 15.92 14.14
C PHE A 17 -2.09 16.70 13.12
N ALA A 18 -1.55 17.83 12.66
CA ALA A 18 -2.09 18.62 11.59
C ALA A 18 -1.41 18.18 10.30
N THR A 19 -2.19 17.99 9.25
CA THR A 19 -1.68 17.88 7.88
C THR A 19 -1.04 19.21 7.51
N PHE A 20 0.28 19.22 7.32
CA PHE A 20 0.98 20.38 6.80
C PHE A 20 1.24 20.17 5.32
N LYS A 21 0.60 20.99 4.47
CA LYS A 21 1.04 21.15 3.09
C LYS A 21 2.24 22.10 3.10
N PHE A 22 3.39 21.66 2.62
CA PHE A 22 4.47 22.60 2.30
C PHE A 22 4.07 23.37 1.04
N GLY A 23 3.72 24.64 1.20
CA GLY A 23 3.74 25.60 0.09
C GLY A 23 5.16 26.12 -0.15
N ASP A 24 5.42 26.62 -1.36
CA ASP A 24 6.73 27.08 -1.85
C ASP A 24 7.44 28.19 -1.01
N PHE A 25 6.87 28.64 0.10
CA PHE A 25 7.39 29.76 0.90
C PHE A 25 7.22 29.56 2.41
N ARG A 26 7.85 28.55 3.05
CA ARG A 26 8.06 28.43 4.52
C ARG A 26 6.88 28.86 5.44
N GLN A 27 5.64 28.82 4.96
CA GLN A 27 4.43 29.19 5.66
C GLN A 27 3.47 28.00 5.60
N LEU A 28 3.14 27.50 6.78
CA LEU A 28 2.24 26.37 6.99
C LEU A 28 0.81 26.85 6.68
N THR A 29 0.17 26.30 5.67
CA THR A 29 -1.24 26.58 5.35
C THR A 29 -2.10 25.35 5.66
N PHE A 30 -3.18 25.56 6.42
CA PHE A 30 -4.19 24.55 6.73
C PHE A 30 -4.89 24.09 5.45
N SER A 31 -5.07 22.78 5.28
CA SER A 31 -5.68 22.18 4.09
C SER A 31 -6.96 21.43 4.46
N GLU A 32 -8.11 21.97 4.06
CA GLU A 32 -9.44 21.35 4.24
C GLU A 32 -9.65 20.09 3.38
N SER A 33 -8.74 19.77 2.46
CA SER A 33 -8.87 18.60 1.57
C SER A 33 -8.52 17.28 2.26
N HIS A 34 -7.95 17.30 3.47
CA HIS A 34 -7.52 16.12 4.20
C HIS A 34 -8.36 15.97 5.46
N HIS A 35 -9.31 15.05 5.43
CA HIS A 35 -10.26 14.86 6.54
C HIS A 35 -9.57 14.09 7.68
N PHE A 36 -8.85 14.77 8.56
CA PHE A 36 -8.30 14.13 9.76
C PHE A 36 -9.41 13.91 10.80
N TYR A 37 -9.41 12.75 11.46
CA TYR A 37 -10.25 12.53 12.62
C TYR A 37 -9.66 13.28 13.81
N THR A 38 -10.19 14.45 14.15
CA THR A 38 -9.80 15.17 15.36
C THR A 38 -10.79 14.81 16.48
N ASP A 39 -10.42 13.90 17.39
CA ASP A 39 -10.99 13.92 18.74
C ASP A 39 -9.98 14.58 19.67
N GLU A 40 -10.47 15.49 20.52
CA GLU A 40 -9.65 16.27 21.45
C GLU A 40 -9.03 15.43 22.59
N ASP A 41 -9.46 14.17 22.74
CA ASP A 41 -9.15 13.28 23.88
C ASP A 41 -8.04 12.24 23.63
N GLU A 42 -7.36 12.26 22.48
CA GLU A 42 -6.30 11.28 22.19
C GLU A 42 -4.95 11.63 22.85
N LYS A 43 -4.45 10.69 23.67
CA LYS A 43 -3.07 10.71 24.16
C LYS A 43 -2.12 10.55 22.96
N THR A 44 -1.46 11.64 22.59
CA THR A 44 -0.35 11.61 21.64
C THR A 44 0.81 10.84 22.29
N LEU A 45 1.39 9.87 21.58
CA LEU A 45 2.66 9.26 22.01
C LEU A 45 3.70 10.37 22.03
N GLU A 46 4.20 10.73 23.22
CA GLU A 46 4.98 11.96 23.41
C GLU A 46 6.31 11.94 22.62
N GLU A 47 6.87 10.75 22.32
CA GLU A 47 8.00 10.56 21.39
C GLU A 47 7.90 9.20 20.68
N ILE A 48 7.89 9.19 19.35
CA ILE A 48 8.01 7.96 18.54
C ILE A 48 9.45 7.80 18.03
N PRO A 49 10.00 6.58 17.96
CA PRO A 49 11.34 6.35 17.41
C PRO A 49 11.48 6.92 15.99
N PRO A 50 12.66 7.44 15.60
CA PRO A 50 12.85 7.93 14.24
C PRO A 50 12.64 6.81 13.20
N PRO A 51 12.21 7.14 11.97
CA PRO A 51 12.15 6.18 10.87
C PRO A 51 13.53 5.56 10.59
N HIS A 52 13.57 4.26 10.36
CA HIS A 52 14.78 3.54 9.98
C HIS A 52 14.41 2.33 9.11
N THR A 53 15.37 1.86 8.32
CA THR A 53 15.19 0.62 7.56
C THR A 53 14.94 -0.56 8.50
N PRO A 54 13.96 -1.43 8.21
CA PRO A 54 13.74 -2.62 9.00
C PRO A 54 14.95 -3.55 8.91
N TYR A 55 15.29 -4.21 10.01
CA TYR A 55 16.47 -5.08 10.09
C TYR A 55 16.22 -6.51 9.57
N THR A 56 14.96 -6.87 9.32
CA THR A 56 14.58 -8.18 8.82
C THR A 56 13.62 -8.07 7.64
N ARG A 57 13.63 -9.06 6.76
CA ARG A 57 12.65 -9.17 5.67
C ARG A 57 11.29 -9.60 6.20
N LYS A 58 10.25 -9.37 5.41
CA LYS A 58 8.88 -9.77 5.73
C LYS A 58 8.78 -11.24 6.12
N ASN A 59 9.37 -12.15 5.35
CA ASN A 59 9.30 -13.59 5.58
C ASN A 59 10.08 -14.07 6.82
N GLU A 60 10.99 -13.25 7.35
CA GLU A 60 11.68 -13.49 8.63
C GLU A 60 10.92 -12.86 9.80
N PHE A 61 10.08 -11.86 9.51
CA PHE A 61 9.37 -11.05 10.51
C PHE A 61 7.93 -11.51 10.75
N PHE A 62 7.29 -12.11 9.74
CA PHE A 62 5.89 -12.48 9.74
C PHE A 62 5.64 -13.71 8.86
N ASP A 63 5.08 -14.76 9.47
CA ASP A 63 4.51 -15.90 8.78
C ASP A 63 2.99 -15.91 9.00
N PRO A 64 2.15 -15.81 7.95
CA PRO A 64 0.70 -15.87 8.09
C PRO A 64 0.18 -17.11 8.84
N GLU A 65 0.88 -18.25 8.77
CA GLU A 65 0.46 -19.49 9.44
C GLU A 65 0.45 -19.36 10.97
N ASP A 66 1.41 -18.61 11.53
CA ASP A 66 1.52 -18.35 12.97
C ASP A 66 0.36 -17.51 13.51
N TYR A 67 -0.34 -16.77 12.64
CA TYR A 67 -1.42 -15.86 13.00
C TYR A 67 -2.81 -16.33 12.56
N ALA A 68 -2.95 -17.60 12.14
CA ALA A 68 -4.22 -18.15 11.65
C ALA A 68 -5.38 -18.04 12.66
N GLU A 69 -5.12 -18.26 13.96
CA GLU A 69 -6.15 -18.08 14.99
C GLU A 69 -6.47 -16.59 15.24
N VAL A 70 -5.49 -15.69 15.09
CA VAL A 70 -5.72 -14.24 15.15
C VAL A 70 -6.70 -13.80 14.06
N ASP A 71 -6.47 -14.28 12.83
CA ASP A 71 -7.31 -13.99 11.67
C ASP A 71 -8.74 -14.49 11.88
N LYS A 72 -8.89 -15.71 12.38
CA LYS A 72 -10.17 -16.34 12.68
C LYS A 72 -10.93 -15.59 13.78
N CYS A 73 -10.25 -15.15 14.84
CA CYS A 73 -10.84 -14.31 15.88
C CYS A 73 -11.33 -12.97 15.31
N ALA A 74 -10.48 -12.26 14.56
CA ALA A 74 -10.80 -10.94 14.00
C ALA A 74 -11.95 -10.99 12.98
N SER A 75 -11.90 -11.94 12.04
CA SER A 75 -12.94 -12.14 11.02
C SER A 75 -14.24 -12.74 11.57
N GLY A 76 -14.16 -13.48 12.69
CA GLY A 76 -15.30 -14.09 13.37
C GLY A 76 -16.17 -13.12 14.16
N ILE A 77 -15.74 -11.88 14.41
CA ILE A 77 -16.53 -10.90 15.17
C ILE A 77 -17.81 -10.57 14.37
N PRO A 78 -19.02 -10.80 14.94
CA PRO A 78 -20.26 -10.46 14.25
C PRO A 78 -20.30 -8.97 13.88
N LYS A 79 -20.65 -8.67 12.63
CA LYS A 79 -20.73 -7.28 12.12
C LYS A 79 -21.60 -6.37 12.99
N SER A 80 -22.73 -6.88 13.48
CA SER A 80 -23.60 -6.15 14.40
C SER A 80 -22.91 -5.77 15.71
N LYS A 81 -22.09 -6.67 16.27
CA LYS A 81 -21.28 -6.40 17.47
C LYS A 81 -20.16 -5.40 17.17
N ALA A 82 -19.42 -5.59 16.07
CA ALA A 82 -18.30 -4.72 15.72
C ALA A 82 -18.72 -3.26 15.44
N THR A 83 -19.92 -3.06 14.90
CA THR A 83 -20.36 -1.75 14.40
C THR A 83 -21.36 -1.01 15.30
N SER A 84 -21.88 -1.65 16.35
CA SER A 84 -22.86 -1.04 17.26
C SER A 84 -22.23 -0.17 18.37
N GLY A 85 -20.95 -0.39 18.67
CA GLY A 85 -20.23 0.25 19.78
C GLY A 85 -19.32 1.41 19.39
N THR A 86 -18.53 1.85 20.36
CA THR A 86 -17.44 2.82 20.14
C THR A 86 -16.28 2.15 19.42
N LEU A 87 -15.50 2.93 18.66
CA LEU A 87 -14.28 2.42 18.03
C LEU A 87 -13.32 1.86 19.08
N LYS A 88 -13.24 2.51 20.25
CA LYS A 88 -12.45 2.02 21.38
C LYS A 88 -12.87 0.63 21.85
N SER A 89 -14.17 0.38 22.00
CA SER A 89 -14.67 -0.95 22.40
C SER A 89 -14.37 -2.04 21.37
N LEU A 90 -14.40 -1.68 20.08
CA LEU A 90 -14.03 -2.61 19.01
C LEU A 90 -12.52 -2.90 19.04
N VAL A 91 -11.67 -1.88 19.18
CA VAL A 91 -10.23 -2.08 19.26
C VAL A 91 -9.89 -2.98 20.45
N SER A 92 -10.42 -2.68 21.65
CA SER A 92 -10.26 -3.56 22.82
C SER A 92 -10.70 -5.00 22.54
N LEU A 93 -11.84 -5.20 21.88
CA LEU A 93 -12.31 -6.54 21.49
C LEU A 93 -11.34 -7.26 20.53
N LEU A 94 -10.65 -6.53 19.66
CA LEU A 94 -9.68 -7.06 18.71
C LEU A 94 -8.32 -7.34 19.35
N THR A 95 -7.91 -6.54 20.34
CA THR A 95 -6.50 -6.47 20.76
C THR A 95 -6.22 -6.92 22.19
N ASP A 96 -7.17 -6.83 23.12
CA ASP A 96 -6.90 -7.00 24.56
C ASP A 96 -6.45 -8.43 24.94
N GLN A 97 -6.73 -9.42 24.10
CA GLN A 97 -6.31 -10.81 24.30
C GLN A 97 -4.87 -11.09 23.86
N TYR A 98 -4.19 -10.12 23.24
CA TYR A 98 -2.83 -10.27 22.74
C TYR A 98 -1.86 -9.40 23.52
N GLU A 99 -0.70 -9.94 23.83
CA GLU A 99 0.37 -9.20 24.49
C GLU A 99 1.30 -8.54 23.46
N ASP A 100 1.58 -9.21 22.35
CA ASP A 100 2.50 -8.76 21.31
C ASP A 100 1.86 -7.78 20.31
N ASP A 101 2.68 -6.88 19.77
CA ASP A 101 2.23 -5.85 18.83
C ASP A 101 1.76 -6.46 17.50
N MET A 102 2.42 -7.52 17.01
CA MET A 102 2.11 -8.09 15.69
C MET A 102 0.69 -8.65 15.66
N SER A 103 0.29 -9.43 16.66
CA SER A 103 -1.07 -9.99 16.78
C SER A 103 -2.13 -8.89 16.82
N LYS A 104 -1.88 -7.79 17.55
CA LYS A 104 -2.81 -6.65 17.62
C LYS A 104 -2.96 -5.95 16.27
N VAL A 105 -1.83 -5.63 15.61
CA VAL A 105 -1.83 -4.99 14.30
C VAL A 105 -2.48 -5.90 13.25
N ARG A 106 -2.20 -7.22 13.31
CA ARG A 106 -2.80 -8.23 12.44
C ARG A 106 -4.31 -8.29 12.61
N ALA A 107 -4.80 -8.36 13.85
CA ALA A 107 -6.24 -8.38 14.14
C ALA A 107 -6.96 -7.14 13.59
N ILE A 108 -6.37 -5.95 13.77
CA ILE A 108 -6.89 -4.69 13.21
C ILE A 108 -6.92 -4.73 11.68
N TYR A 109 -5.81 -5.13 11.05
CA TYR A 109 -5.68 -5.23 9.59
C TYR A 109 -6.71 -6.19 9.00
N VAL A 110 -6.79 -7.41 9.54
CA VAL A 110 -7.70 -8.46 9.07
C VAL A 110 -9.14 -8.01 9.21
N TRP A 111 -9.53 -7.48 10.38
CA TRP A 111 -10.89 -6.99 10.58
C TRP A 111 -11.24 -5.89 9.56
N LEU A 112 -10.37 -4.89 9.39
CA LEU A 112 -10.64 -3.74 8.53
C LEU A 112 -10.72 -4.14 7.04
N THR A 113 -9.80 -4.98 6.57
CA THR A 113 -9.72 -5.40 5.16
C THR A 113 -10.75 -6.47 4.78
N SER A 114 -11.28 -7.21 5.76
CA SER A 114 -12.34 -8.21 5.53
C SER A 114 -13.74 -7.60 5.42
N LEU A 115 -13.87 -6.27 5.60
CA LEU A 115 -15.14 -5.57 5.52
C LEU A 115 -15.41 -5.03 4.11
N ASN A 116 -16.55 -5.43 3.56
CA ASN A 116 -17.11 -4.73 2.42
C ASN A 116 -17.85 -3.46 2.88
N ILE A 117 -17.11 -2.36 3.02
CA ILE A 117 -17.65 -1.06 3.42
C ILE A 117 -18.74 -0.56 2.44
N ASN A 118 -18.59 -0.85 1.15
CA ASN A 118 -19.56 -0.46 0.13
C ASN A 118 -20.94 -1.13 0.33
N LYS A 119 -20.97 -2.33 0.92
CA LYS A 119 -22.22 -3.06 1.23
C LYS A 119 -22.79 -2.74 2.62
N LEU A 120 -22.17 -1.87 3.41
CA LEU A 120 -22.75 -1.45 4.69
C LEU A 120 -24.01 -0.61 4.44
N SER A 121 -25.08 -0.96 5.16
CA SER A 121 -26.33 -0.20 5.19
C SER A 121 -26.11 1.12 5.91
N HIS A 122 -26.72 2.20 5.39
CA HIS A 122 -26.74 3.47 6.10
C HIS A 122 -27.56 3.31 7.39
N PRO A 123 -27.03 3.75 8.54
CA PRO A 123 -27.78 3.71 9.79
C PRO A 123 -28.97 4.68 9.73
N LEU A 124 -30.06 4.37 10.45
CA LEU A 124 -31.25 5.22 10.53
C LEU A 124 -30.99 6.60 11.17
N LYS A 125 -29.92 6.71 11.97
CA LYS A 125 -29.46 7.95 12.60
C LYS A 125 -27.99 8.14 12.28
N ASN A 126 -27.58 9.39 12.09
CA ASN A 126 -26.18 9.72 11.90
C ASN A 126 -25.36 9.22 13.11
N PRO A 127 -24.33 8.38 12.89
CA PRO A 127 -23.51 7.87 13.96
C PRO A 127 -22.73 9.01 14.60
N LYS A 128 -22.49 8.93 15.91
CA LYS A 128 -21.75 9.94 16.67
C LYS A 128 -20.25 9.78 16.44
N VAL A 129 -19.50 10.88 16.54
CA VAL A 129 -18.02 10.84 16.59
C VAL A 129 -17.60 9.88 17.72
N GLY A 130 -16.54 9.11 17.50
CA GLY A 130 -16.09 8.06 18.44
C GLY A 130 -16.74 6.68 18.20
N TYR A 131 -17.84 6.57 17.45
CA TYR A 131 -18.48 5.28 17.14
C TYR A 131 -17.88 4.61 15.91
N THR A 132 -17.76 3.27 15.89
CA THR A 132 -17.20 2.53 14.76
C THR A 132 -17.91 2.89 13.44
N MET A 133 -19.25 2.93 13.46
CA MET A 133 -20.04 3.25 12.28
C MET A 133 -19.77 4.65 11.72
N PHE A 134 -19.38 5.62 12.56
CA PHE A 134 -19.03 6.96 12.08
C PHE A 134 -17.83 6.93 11.14
N TYR A 135 -16.77 6.23 11.52
CA TYR A 135 -15.57 6.10 10.68
C TYR A 135 -15.85 5.31 9.40
N LEU A 136 -16.59 4.20 9.50
CA LEU A 136 -16.94 3.39 8.34
C LEU A 136 -17.81 4.15 7.33
N MET A 137 -18.76 4.97 7.79
CA MET A 137 -19.56 5.82 6.91
C MET A 137 -18.71 6.91 6.25
N LYS A 138 -17.76 7.51 6.96
CA LYS A 138 -16.82 8.48 6.37
C LYS A 138 -16.01 7.86 5.23
N ILE A 139 -15.53 6.63 5.37
CA ILE A 139 -14.84 5.92 4.27
C ILE A 139 -15.81 5.65 3.10
N LYS A 140 -17.02 5.16 3.39
CA LYS A 140 -18.05 4.89 2.38
C LYS A 140 -18.41 6.14 1.56
N GLU A 141 -18.48 7.30 2.22
CA GLU A 141 -18.83 8.59 1.64
C GLU A 141 -17.63 9.35 1.06
N ARG A 142 -16.43 8.75 1.07
CA ARG A 142 -15.16 9.37 0.61
C ARG A 142 -14.78 10.65 1.37
N LEU A 143 -15.21 10.73 2.63
CA LEU A 143 -14.91 11.81 3.59
C LEU A 143 -13.86 11.36 4.63
N GLY A 144 -13.21 10.24 4.39
CA GLY A 144 -12.16 9.62 5.20
C GLY A 144 -11.59 8.42 4.46
N ASN A 145 -10.51 7.84 4.94
CA ASN A 145 -9.87 6.70 4.27
C ASN A 145 -9.42 5.61 5.26
N TYR A 146 -8.97 4.48 4.70
CA TYR A 146 -8.52 3.32 5.46
C TYR A 146 -7.29 3.64 6.31
N SER A 147 -6.35 4.42 5.79
CA SER A 147 -5.06 4.72 6.44
C SER A 147 -5.26 5.54 7.73
N GLN A 148 -6.21 6.46 7.72
CA GLN A 148 -6.62 7.24 8.88
C GLN A 148 -7.33 6.38 9.94
N LEU A 149 -8.27 5.52 9.53
CA LEU A 149 -8.96 4.63 10.46
C LEU A 149 -7.99 3.59 11.07
N PHE A 150 -7.13 3.00 10.25
CA PHE A 150 -6.11 2.06 10.71
C PHE A 150 -5.15 2.72 11.71
N ASN A 151 -4.67 3.92 11.42
CA ASN A 151 -3.84 4.70 12.34
C ASN A 151 -4.54 4.93 13.68
N ARG A 152 -5.80 5.38 13.65
CA ARG A 152 -6.58 5.60 14.85
C ARG A 152 -6.81 4.31 15.67
N MET A 153 -7.07 3.19 15.00
CA MET A 153 -7.20 1.90 15.68
C MET A 153 -5.88 1.47 16.35
N CYS A 154 -4.74 1.68 15.69
CA CYS A 154 -3.41 1.43 16.27
C CYS A 154 -3.15 2.32 17.49
N ASN A 155 -3.44 3.62 17.40
CA ASN A 155 -3.25 4.56 18.51
C ASN A 155 -4.08 4.16 19.73
N ILE A 156 -5.34 3.73 19.54
CA ILE A 156 -6.19 3.21 20.62
C ILE A 156 -5.59 1.95 21.25
N ALA A 157 -4.98 1.08 20.44
CA ALA A 157 -4.30 -0.14 20.90
C ALA A 157 -2.91 0.15 21.55
N GLY A 158 -2.49 1.41 21.60
CA GLY A 158 -1.18 1.80 22.14
C GLY A 158 0.00 1.51 21.20
N ILE A 159 -0.27 1.33 19.90
CA ILE A 159 0.73 0.97 18.89
C ILE A 159 1.09 2.21 18.07
N PRO A 160 2.38 2.63 18.06
CA PRO A 160 2.81 3.76 17.24
C PRO A 160 2.54 3.50 15.76
N CYS A 161 1.78 4.40 15.15
CA CYS A 161 1.44 4.34 13.74
C CYS A 161 1.48 5.75 13.17
N VAL A 162 1.92 5.89 11.93
CA VAL A 162 2.00 7.14 11.19
C VAL A 162 1.27 6.97 9.86
N VAL A 163 0.50 7.97 9.46
CA VAL A 163 -0.05 8.06 8.10
C VAL A 163 1.02 8.66 7.20
N ILE A 164 1.43 7.91 6.18
CA ILE A 164 2.37 8.36 5.16
C ILE A 164 1.57 8.93 4.00
N HIS A 165 2.01 10.10 3.56
CA HIS A 165 1.49 10.82 2.42
C HIS A 165 2.45 10.67 1.23
N GLY A 166 1.92 10.39 0.05
CA GLY A 166 2.75 10.10 -1.10
C GLY A 166 2.00 9.84 -2.39
N TYR A 167 2.69 9.19 -3.31
CA TYR A 167 2.25 8.95 -4.67
C TYR A 167 2.21 7.45 -4.96
N LEU A 168 1.21 7.05 -5.73
CA LEU A 168 0.88 5.65 -6.00
C LEU A 168 0.87 5.36 -7.51
N LYS A 169 1.62 4.35 -7.95
CA LYS A 169 1.46 3.73 -9.28
C LYS A 169 0.35 2.67 -9.23
N GLY A 170 -0.89 3.13 -9.00
CA GLY A 170 -2.08 2.28 -8.87
C GLY A 170 -2.73 1.89 -10.20
N ASN A 171 -4.01 1.50 -10.16
CA ASN A 171 -4.76 1.02 -11.35
C ASN A 171 -4.97 2.09 -12.44
N THR A 172 -4.85 3.37 -12.09
CA THR A 172 -4.94 4.49 -13.05
C THR A 172 -3.59 4.86 -13.66
N TYR A 173 -2.50 4.19 -13.23
CA TYR A 173 -1.17 4.44 -13.75
C TYR A 173 -0.93 3.69 -15.07
N GLU A 174 -0.53 4.41 -16.12
CA GLU A 174 0.00 3.83 -17.36
C GLU A 174 1.53 3.77 -17.32
N ILE A 175 2.10 2.62 -17.70
CA ILE A 175 3.57 2.42 -17.71
C ILE A 175 4.24 3.47 -18.60
N GLY A 176 5.26 4.16 -18.07
CA GLY A 176 6.01 5.22 -18.76
C GLY A 176 5.32 6.59 -18.75
N GLN A 177 4.08 6.69 -18.25
CA GLN A 177 3.46 8.02 -18.13
C GLN A 177 4.15 8.84 -17.03
N LYS A 178 4.20 10.15 -17.25
CA LYS A 178 4.54 11.08 -16.18
C LYS A 178 3.46 11.08 -15.11
N LEU A 179 3.87 11.04 -13.87
CA LEU A 179 2.95 10.97 -12.75
C LEU A 179 2.27 12.33 -12.52
N ASP A 180 0.95 12.31 -12.45
CA ASP A 180 0.18 13.47 -12.01
C ASP A 180 -0.04 13.41 -10.50
N ILE A 181 0.62 14.34 -9.81
CA ILE A 181 0.61 14.53 -8.34
C ILE A 181 -0.81 14.59 -7.76
N LYS A 182 -1.80 15.11 -8.50
CA LYS A 182 -3.18 15.24 -7.99
C LYS A 182 -3.97 13.94 -8.09
N THR A 183 -3.77 13.18 -9.16
CA THR A 183 -4.57 11.98 -9.46
C THR A 183 -3.95 10.70 -8.94
N HIS A 184 -2.64 10.70 -8.68
CA HIS A 184 -1.89 9.55 -8.17
C HIS A 184 -1.56 9.67 -6.68
N TYR A 185 -2.07 10.67 -5.98
CA TYR A 185 -1.84 10.82 -4.55
C TYR A 185 -2.52 9.70 -3.75
N GLY A 186 -1.89 9.29 -2.65
CA GLY A 186 -2.48 8.33 -1.73
C GLY A 186 -1.85 8.36 -0.34
N GLU A 187 -2.48 7.60 0.55
CA GLU A 187 -2.08 7.47 1.94
C GLU A 187 -1.96 6.01 2.32
N TRP A 188 -0.92 5.65 3.06
CA TRP A 188 -0.74 4.34 3.70
C TRP A 188 -0.16 4.54 5.10
N ASN A 189 0.23 3.47 5.79
CA ASN A 189 0.74 3.55 7.14
C ASN A 189 2.15 3.01 7.27
N ALA A 190 2.93 3.61 8.17
CA ALA A 190 4.04 2.95 8.85
C ALA A 190 3.65 2.69 10.31
N VAL A 191 3.82 1.46 10.77
CA VAL A 191 3.49 1.00 12.12
C VAL A 191 4.74 0.44 12.77
N LEU A 192 4.97 0.77 14.04
CA LEU A 192 6.11 0.25 14.80
C LEU A 192 5.69 -1.06 15.46
N ILE A 193 6.29 -2.17 15.02
CA ILE A 193 6.03 -3.51 15.56
C ILE A 193 7.36 -4.07 16.05
N SER A 194 7.45 -4.45 17.33
CA SER A 194 8.70 -4.99 17.91
C SER A 194 9.93 -4.11 17.60
N SER A 195 9.77 -2.79 17.78
CA SER A 195 10.80 -1.77 17.50
C SER A 195 11.28 -1.68 16.05
N GLN A 196 10.50 -2.18 15.08
CA GLN A 196 10.76 -2.02 13.65
C GLN A 196 9.60 -1.35 12.94
N TRP A 197 9.89 -0.32 12.15
CA TRP A 197 8.88 0.31 11.29
C TRP A 197 8.50 -0.64 10.16
N ARG A 198 7.20 -0.89 9.98
CA ARG A 198 6.65 -1.73 8.91
C ARG A 198 5.54 -1.01 8.19
N PHE A 199 5.41 -1.23 6.89
CA PHE A 199 4.31 -0.65 6.14
C PHE A 199 3.02 -1.45 6.30
N VAL A 200 1.89 -0.75 6.20
CA VAL A 200 0.57 -1.35 5.99
C VAL A 200 -0.21 -0.48 5.02
N ASN A 201 -0.79 -1.06 3.99
CA ASN A 201 -1.79 -0.40 3.16
C ASN A 201 -3.12 -1.16 3.23
N ALA A 202 -3.97 -0.76 4.17
CA ALA A 202 -5.28 -1.40 4.36
C ALA A 202 -6.27 -1.12 3.21
N PHE A 203 -6.08 -0.06 2.41
CA PHE A 203 -6.95 0.19 1.25
C PHE A 203 -6.67 -0.81 0.12
N TRP A 204 -5.40 -0.98 -0.26
CA TRP A 204 -5.02 -1.97 -1.27
C TRP A 204 -5.11 -3.40 -0.72
N GLY A 205 -5.00 -3.57 0.60
CA GLY A 205 -5.23 -4.82 1.31
C GLY A 205 -6.69 -5.31 1.35
N ALA A 206 -7.65 -4.40 1.19
CA ALA A 206 -9.09 -4.69 1.23
C ALA A 206 -9.58 -5.24 -0.13
N CYS A 207 -9.12 -6.43 -0.50
CA CYS A 207 -9.48 -7.08 -1.76
C CYS A 207 -10.77 -7.92 -1.65
N ALA A 208 -11.67 -7.74 -2.62
CA ALA A 208 -12.79 -8.66 -2.82
C ALA A 208 -12.27 -9.94 -3.52
N LEU A 209 -12.47 -11.13 -2.94
CA LEU A 209 -12.31 -12.36 -3.72
C LEU A 209 -13.46 -12.44 -4.73
N GLY A 210 -13.13 -12.38 -6.02
CA GLY A 210 -14.08 -12.70 -7.08
C GLY A 210 -13.77 -12.06 -8.41
N SER A 211 -13.26 -12.87 -9.34
CA SER A 211 -13.61 -12.76 -10.76
C SER A 211 -15.12 -12.50 -10.91
N GLU A 212 -15.52 -11.77 -11.94
CA GLU A 212 -16.89 -11.32 -12.28
C GLU A 212 -18.04 -12.37 -12.23
N LYS A 213 -17.80 -13.62 -11.81
CA LYS A 213 -18.75 -14.74 -11.83
C LYS A 213 -19.15 -15.35 -10.48
N ALA A 214 -18.61 -14.93 -9.34
CA ALA A 214 -19.01 -15.47 -8.02
C ALA A 214 -20.01 -14.56 -7.29
N VAL A 215 -21.28 -14.64 -7.68
CA VAL A 215 -22.33 -13.67 -7.31
C VAL A 215 -22.81 -13.75 -5.85
N ASN A 216 -22.46 -14.77 -5.04
CA ASN A 216 -23.15 -14.95 -3.74
C ASN A 216 -22.31 -15.17 -2.46
N ALA A 217 -20.98 -15.05 -2.49
CA ALA A 217 -20.17 -14.96 -1.25
C ALA A 217 -18.75 -14.49 -1.56
N ALA A 218 -18.56 -13.25 -2.01
CA ALA A 218 -17.22 -12.66 -2.00
C ALA A 218 -16.77 -12.50 -0.54
N GLN A 219 -16.10 -13.52 0.01
CA GLN A 219 -15.31 -13.36 1.23
C GLN A 219 -14.19 -12.38 0.88
N TYR A 220 -14.15 -11.23 1.53
CA TYR A 220 -12.99 -10.36 1.45
C TYR A 220 -11.90 -11.07 2.25
N LYS A 221 -10.84 -11.50 1.56
CA LYS A 221 -9.66 -12.03 2.23
C LYS A 221 -8.63 -10.89 2.23
N PRO A 222 -7.99 -10.61 3.38
CA PRO A 222 -6.88 -9.67 3.41
C PRO A 222 -5.83 -10.05 2.37
N ASP A 223 -5.39 -9.09 1.55
CA ASP A 223 -4.25 -9.30 0.66
C ASP A 223 -2.97 -9.18 1.49
N GLU A 224 -2.22 -10.27 1.59
CA GLU A 224 -1.02 -10.32 2.39
C GLU A 224 0.05 -9.36 1.87
N ASN A 225 0.05 -9.01 0.58
CA ASN A 225 1.08 -8.16 0.00
C ASN A 225 1.12 -6.75 0.59
N TYR A 226 0.03 -6.29 1.18
CA TYR A 226 -0.06 -4.97 1.81
C TYR A 226 -0.02 -5.01 3.33
N PHE A 227 0.25 -6.18 3.91
CA PHE A 227 0.59 -6.34 5.32
C PHE A 227 2.10 -6.55 5.48
N VAL A 228 2.75 -5.62 6.18
CA VAL A 228 4.19 -5.60 6.47
C VAL A 228 5.10 -5.88 5.25
N PRO A 229 4.83 -5.36 4.03
CA PRO A 229 5.71 -5.56 2.89
C PRO A 229 7.10 -4.99 3.13
N ASP A 230 8.09 -5.62 2.50
CA ASP A 230 9.45 -5.09 2.47
C ASP A 230 9.48 -3.73 1.78
N PRO A 231 10.19 -2.72 2.33
CA PRO A 231 10.34 -1.42 1.69
C PRO A 231 10.86 -1.50 0.26
N GLN A 232 11.80 -2.41 -0.02
CA GLN A 232 12.36 -2.61 -1.36
C GLN A 232 11.32 -3.09 -2.38
N HIS A 233 10.23 -3.71 -1.92
CA HIS A 233 9.13 -4.13 -2.79
C HIS A 233 8.08 -3.01 -2.91
N LEU A 234 7.65 -2.44 -1.77
CA LEU A 234 6.58 -1.44 -1.75
C LEU A 234 6.96 -0.17 -2.50
N ILE A 235 8.24 0.22 -2.49
CA ILE A 235 8.73 1.40 -3.21
C ILE A 235 8.42 1.34 -4.71
N HIS A 236 8.21 0.19 -5.34
CA HIS A 236 7.86 0.14 -6.77
C HIS A 236 6.47 0.73 -7.09
N THR A 237 5.59 0.77 -6.09
CA THR A 237 4.22 1.28 -6.25
C THR A 237 3.89 2.45 -5.33
N HIS A 238 4.63 2.66 -4.23
CA HIS A 238 4.37 3.71 -3.24
C HIS A 238 5.61 4.59 -3.00
N PHE A 239 5.54 5.86 -3.38
CA PHE A 239 6.62 6.83 -3.16
C PHE A 239 6.19 7.89 -2.14
N PRO A 240 6.81 7.96 -0.95
CA PRO A 240 6.46 8.93 0.09
C PRO A 240 6.97 10.33 -0.24
N GLU A 241 6.24 11.36 0.20
CA GLU A 241 6.68 12.76 0.08
C GLU A 241 7.88 13.08 0.98
N GLU A 242 7.97 12.44 2.15
CA GLU A 242 9.13 12.55 3.02
C GLU A 242 10.08 11.35 2.80
N GLU A 243 11.31 11.64 2.38
CA GLU A 243 12.34 10.64 2.04
C GLU A 243 12.56 9.59 3.15
N LYS A 244 12.55 10.02 4.42
CA LYS A 244 12.73 9.12 5.59
C LYS A 244 11.69 8.01 5.67
N TRP A 245 10.50 8.21 5.09
CA TRP A 245 9.43 7.22 5.07
C TRP A 245 9.54 6.23 3.91
N GLN A 246 10.60 6.29 3.10
CA GLN A 246 10.93 5.19 2.17
C GLN A 246 11.40 3.95 2.94
N LEU A 247 11.96 4.13 4.14
CA LEU A 247 12.55 3.08 4.96
C LEU A 247 13.61 2.24 4.21
N LEU A 248 14.29 2.85 3.23
CA LEU A 248 15.37 2.24 2.46
C LEU A 248 16.74 2.68 3.02
N GLU A 249 17.74 1.80 2.93
CA GLU A 249 19.13 2.14 3.28
C GLU A 249 19.64 3.25 2.35
N ASP A 250 19.36 3.09 1.05
CA ASP A 250 19.62 4.08 0.00
C ASP A 250 18.28 4.56 -0.58
N PRO A 251 17.75 5.70 -0.09
CA PRO A 251 16.54 6.30 -0.65
C PRO A 251 16.72 6.66 -2.13
N ILE A 252 15.63 6.54 -2.88
CA ILE A 252 15.59 6.92 -4.30
C ILE A 252 14.88 8.26 -4.48
N THR A 253 15.23 8.97 -5.54
CA THR A 253 14.56 10.20 -5.94
C THR A 253 13.22 9.91 -6.63
N PHE A 254 12.34 10.92 -6.67
CA PHE A 254 11.07 10.81 -7.38
C PHE A 254 11.25 10.49 -8.88
N LYS A 255 12.29 11.07 -9.51
CA LYS A 255 12.61 10.83 -10.92
C LYS A 255 13.02 9.38 -11.16
N GLU A 256 13.94 8.86 -10.34
CA GLU A 256 14.37 7.45 -10.43
C GLU A 256 13.19 6.51 -10.20
N TRP A 257 12.32 6.83 -9.24
CA TRP A 257 11.10 6.07 -8.99
C TRP A 257 10.15 6.07 -10.19
N GLU A 258 9.94 7.24 -10.82
CA GLU A 258 9.09 7.40 -12.00
C GLU A 258 9.60 6.57 -13.17
N GLU A 259 10.90 6.61 -13.44
CA GLU A 259 11.58 5.90 -14.53
C GLU A 259 11.76 4.40 -14.26
N LYS A 260 11.68 3.94 -13.00
CA LYS A 260 11.86 2.52 -12.62
C LYS A 260 10.83 1.59 -13.27
N ALA A 261 11.27 0.37 -13.57
CA ALA A 261 10.42 -0.72 -14.05
C ALA A 261 9.20 -0.91 -13.14
N TYR A 262 8.03 -1.04 -13.77
CA TYR A 262 6.77 -1.20 -13.06
C TYR A 262 6.57 -2.65 -12.61
N LEU A 263 7.09 -2.96 -11.42
CA LEU A 263 7.00 -4.27 -10.79
C LEU A 263 5.88 -4.28 -9.76
N LYS A 264 5.03 -5.31 -9.81
CA LYS A 264 3.95 -5.53 -8.85
C LYS A 264 4.30 -6.61 -7.85
N GLU A 265 3.49 -6.71 -6.82
CA GLU A 265 3.65 -7.60 -5.67
C GLU A 265 3.92 -9.05 -6.08
N ARG A 266 3.20 -9.53 -7.10
CA ARG A 266 3.37 -10.88 -7.68
C ARG A 266 4.79 -11.16 -8.18
N PHE A 267 5.50 -10.15 -8.67
CA PHE A 267 6.90 -10.29 -9.08
C PHE A 267 7.78 -10.72 -7.90
N PHE A 268 7.56 -10.10 -6.73
CA PHE A 268 8.31 -10.36 -5.51
C PHE A 268 7.85 -11.66 -4.81
N GLU A 269 6.56 -11.98 -4.83
CA GLU A 269 6.04 -13.28 -4.33
C GLU A 269 6.64 -14.49 -5.06
N LEU A 270 6.92 -14.30 -6.35
CA LEU A 270 7.57 -15.30 -7.19
C LEU A 270 9.10 -15.27 -7.06
N GLU A 271 9.64 -14.43 -6.19
CA GLU A 271 11.08 -14.23 -5.94
C GLU A 271 11.87 -13.91 -7.22
N LEU A 272 11.22 -13.20 -8.16
CA LEU A 272 11.86 -12.79 -9.39
C LEU A 272 12.83 -11.63 -9.12
N ARG A 273 13.87 -11.53 -9.95
CA ARG A 273 14.78 -10.37 -9.94
C ARG A 273 15.04 -9.90 -11.35
N LEU A 274 15.06 -8.58 -11.53
CA LEU A 274 15.28 -7.95 -12.82
C LEU A 274 16.79 -7.92 -13.12
N LEU A 275 17.23 -8.55 -14.20
CA LEU A 275 18.66 -8.70 -14.52
C LEU A 275 19.17 -7.76 -15.61
N SER A 276 18.31 -7.25 -16.50
CA SER A 276 18.72 -6.35 -17.58
C SER A 276 18.18 -4.92 -17.41
N HIS A 277 16.93 -4.68 -17.76
CA HIS A 277 16.36 -3.33 -17.86
C HIS A 277 15.71 -2.91 -16.55
N GLN A 278 16.32 -1.97 -15.81
CA GLN A 278 15.77 -1.46 -14.54
C GLN A 278 14.73 -0.35 -14.72
N GLU A 279 14.62 0.20 -15.92
CA GLU A 279 13.72 1.29 -16.29
C GLU A 279 12.46 0.76 -17.01
N CYS A 280 11.36 1.51 -16.92
CA CYS A 280 10.08 1.14 -17.54
C CYS A 280 10.00 1.49 -19.03
N GLU A 281 10.84 2.39 -19.53
CA GLU A 281 10.96 2.73 -20.94
C GLU A 281 12.24 2.14 -21.52
N ILE A 282 12.13 1.42 -22.63
CA ILE A 282 13.27 0.80 -23.32
C ILE A 282 13.21 1.20 -24.79
N THR A 283 14.33 1.66 -25.34
CA THR A 283 14.44 2.02 -26.76
C THR A 283 15.31 1.02 -27.51
N THR A 284 14.96 0.73 -28.76
CA THR A 284 15.71 -0.17 -29.64
C THR A 284 15.71 0.36 -31.07
N GLU A 285 16.86 0.30 -31.75
CA GLU A 285 17.02 0.76 -33.14
C GLU A 285 16.80 -0.37 -34.16
N ASN A 286 17.19 -1.60 -33.80
CA ASN A 286 17.05 -2.78 -34.67
C ASN A 286 15.72 -3.51 -34.47
N GLY A 287 14.88 -3.05 -33.54
CA GLY A 287 13.59 -3.65 -33.22
C GLY A 287 13.71 -4.93 -32.40
N GLU A 288 14.86 -5.20 -31.78
CA GLU A 288 15.09 -6.37 -30.93
C GLU A 288 15.40 -5.93 -29.50
N ILE A 289 14.79 -6.62 -28.51
CA ILE A 289 15.03 -6.40 -27.07
C ILE A 289 15.16 -7.77 -26.39
N GLU A 290 16.13 -7.90 -25.49
CA GLU A 290 16.29 -9.07 -24.63
C GLU A 290 16.10 -8.68 -23.16
N MET A 291 15.02 -9.16 -22.54
CA MET A 291 14.75 -8.98 -21.12
C MET A 291 15.16 -10.23 -20.34
N MET A 292 15.85 -10.05 -19.23
CA MET A 292 16.33 -11.14 -18.40
C MET A 292 15.80 -10.99 -16.97
N PHE A 293 15.28 -12.10 -16.44
CA PHE A 293 14.78 -12.19 -15.07
C PHE A 293 15.41 -13.40 -14.38
N ALA A 294 15.90 -13.24 -13.15
CA ALA A 294 16.31 -14.38 -12.34
C ALA A 294 15.07 -15.07 -11.77
N LEU A 295 15.10 -16.40 -11.76
CA LEU A 295 14.09 -17.26 -11.15
C LEU A 295 14.67 -17.92 -9.88
N PRO A 296 13.86 -18.14 -8.84
CA PRO A 296 14.29 -18.93 -7.68
C PRO A 296 14.55 -20.39 -8.08
N LYS A 297 15.76 -20.90 -7.82
CA LYS A 297 16.21 -22.26 -8.24
C LYS A 297 15.20 -23.37 -7.92
N LYS A 298 14.59 -23.30 -6.73
CA LYS A 298 13.68 -24.34 -6.22
C LYS A 298 12.32 -24.35 -6.90
N ARG A 299 11.83 -23.19 -7.35
CA ARG A 299 10.47 -23.02 -7.91
C ARG A 299 10.47 -22.80 -9.42
N ALA A 300 11.63 -22.52 -10.03
CA ALA A 300 11.75 -22.18 -11.46
C ALA A 300 11.03 -23.16 -12.40
N LYS A 301 11.02 -24.46 -12.08
CA LYS A 301 10.36 -25.50 -12.89
C LYS A 301 8.83 -25.46 -12.84
N ASP A 302 8.27 -24.88 -11.79
CA ASP A 302 6.82 -24.82 -11.55
C ASP A 302 6.21 -23.50 -12.03
N LEU A 303 7.06 -22.54 -12.39
CA LEU A 303 6.64 -21.24 -12.90
C LEU A 303 6.38 -21.32 -14.40
N LYS A 304 5.22 -20.83 -14.81
CA LYS A 304 4.85 -20.63 -16.21
C LYS A 304 4.57 -19.17 -16.40
N PHE A 305 5.06 -18.63 -17.50
CA PHE A 305 4.91 -17.23 -17.84
C PHE A 305 4.24 -17.09 -19.19
N MET A 306 3.43 -16.06 -19.31
CA MET A 306 2.88 -15.56 -20.55
C MET A 306 3.42 -14.15 -20.79
N ALA A 307 3.87 -13.89 -22.01
CA ALA A 307 4.30 -12.57 -22.42
C ALA A 307 3.22 -11.95 -23.30
N LEU A 308 2.63 -10.86 -22.83
CA LEU A 308 1.63 -10.08 -23.56
C LEU A 308 2.31 -8.86 -24.15
N VAL A 309 2.17 -8.68 -25.47
CA VAL A 309 2.73 -7.54 -26.18
C VAL A 309 1.58 -6.76 -26.81
N TYR A 310 1.56 -5.45 -26.54
CA TYR A 310 0.58 -4.53 -27.08
C TYR A 310 1.29 -3.50 -27.94
N MET A 311 0.69 -3.11 -29.06
CA MET A 311 1.13 -1.97 -29.86
C MET A 311 0.16 -0.81 -29.66
N LYS A 312 0.70 0.40 -29.47
CA LYS A 312 -0.12 1.62 -29.38
C LYS A 312 -0.57 2.04 -30.77
N GLU A 313 -1.88 2.05 -31.01
CA GLU A 313 -2.52 2.52 -32.24
C GLU A 313 -3.59 3.56 -31.91
N PHE A 314 -3.51 4.77 -32.47
CA PHE A 314 -4.51 5.85 -32.26
C PHE A 314 -4.91 6.08 -30.78
N ASN A 315 -3.93 5.98 -29.86
CA ASN A 315 -4.08 6.03 -28.39
C ASN A 315 -4.73 4.82 -27.70
N GLU A 316 -5.00 3.74 -28.42
CA GLU A 316 -5.46 2.48 -27.84
C GLU A 316 -4.33 1.43 -27.85
N TRP A 317 -4.25 0.64 -26.79
CA TRP A 317 -3.36 -0.52 -26.73
C TRP A 317 -4.03 -1.72 -27.39
N LYS A 318 -3.49 -2.19 -28.51
CA LYS A 318 -3.98 -3.39 -29.18
C LYS A 318 -3.05 -4.55 -28.93
N ILE A 319 -3.61 -5.65 -28.42
CA ILE A 319 -2.86 -6.89 -28.23
C ILE A 319 -2.41 -7.42 -29.58
N LEU A 320 -1.15 -7.81 -29.67
CA LEU A 320 -0.60 -8.48 -30.83
C LEU A 320 -0.88 -9.98 -30.70
N ASP A 321 -2.12 -10.40 -31.01
CA ASP A 321 -2.57 -11.80 -31.00
C ASP A 321 -2.40 -12.46 -32.38
N ASP A 322 -1.29 -12.16 -33.07
CA ASP A 322 -1.08 -12.71 -34.40
C ASP A 322 -0.14 -13.92 -34.33
N LYS A 323 -0.72 -15.11 -34.52
CA LYS A 323 0.04 -16.37 -34.75
C LYS A 323 1.05 -16.25 -35.91
N LYS A 324 1.00 -15.19 -36.73
CA LYS A 324 1.93 -14.88 -37.82
C LYS A 324 3.11 -14.01 -37.42
N VAL A 325 3.05 -13.29 -36.29
CA VAL A 325 4.22 -12.57 -35.75
C VAL A 325 4.83 -13.50 -34.71
N GLN A 326 5.84 -14.26 -35.14
CA GLN A 326 6.65 -15.07 -34.26
C GLN A 326 7.37 -14.11 -33.28
N HIS A 327 6.77 -13.86 -32.13
CA HIS A 327 7.48 -13.35 -30.96
C HIS A 327 8.29 -14.54 -30.47
N ASP A 328 9.57 -14.64 -30.82
CA ASP A 328 10.40 -15.77 -30.43
C ASP A 328 10.55 -15.80 -28.89
N PHE A 329 9.59 -16.45 -28.22
CA PHE A 329 9.60 -16.74 -26.80
C PHE A 329 10.59 -17.87 -26.54
N ILE A 330 11.87 -17.56 -26.55
CA ILE A 330 12.89 -18.54 -26.18
C ILE A 330 13.03 -18.52 -24.66
N HIS A 331 12.30 -19.41 -23.99
CA HIS A 331 12.72 -19.95 -22.71
C HIS A 331 14.08 -20.64 -22.91
N VAL A 332 15.18 -19.90 -22.75
CA VAL A 332 16.52 -20.49 -22.72
C VAL A 332 16.72 -21.05 -21.32
N PRO A 333 16.80 -22.38 -21.15
CA PRO A 333 16.94 -23.01 -19.85
C PRO A 333 18.39 -22.85 -19.39
N ILE A 334 18.73 -21.69 -18.85
CA ILE A 334 19.66 -21.68 -17.74
C ILE A 334 18.72 -21.82 -16.55
N ALA A 335 18.80 -22.91 -15.78
CA ALA A 335 17.76 -23.40 -14.85
C ALA A 335 17.21 -22.40 -13.79
N GLU A 336 17.68 -21.15 -13.82
CA GLU A 336 17.52 -20.08 -12.83
C GLU A 336 17.28 -18.71 -13.50
N ALA A 337 17.04 -18.65 -14.81
CA ALA A 337 16.76 -17.41 -15.52
C ALA A 337 15.68 -17.58 -16.59
N LEU A 338 14.79 -16.59 -16.66
CA LEU A 338 13.85 -16.39 -17.76
C LEU A 338 14.43 -15.33 -18.69
N VAL A 339 14.62 -15.68 -19.95
CA VAL A 339 14.99 -14.75 -21.01
C VAL A 339 13.79 -14.55 -21.93
N VAL A 340 13.41 -13.31 -22.15
CA VAL A 340 12.33 -12.93 -23.06
C VAL A 340 12.93 -12.12 -24.19
N LYS A 341 12.96 -12.71 -25.39
CA LYS A 341 13.40 -12.05 -26.62
C LYS A 341 12.17 -11.53 -27.36
N LEU A 342 12.13 -10.22 -27.57
CA LEU A 342 11.06 -9.59 -28.34
C LEU A 342 11.63 -8.99 -29.61
N ARG A 343 10.89 -9.19 -30.71
CA ARG A 343 11.16 -8.56 -31.99
C ARG A 343 9.93 -7.78 -32.44
N PHE A 344 10.12 -6.51 -32.74
CA PHE A 344 9.07 -5.57 -33.11
C PHE A 344 9.16 -5.29 -34.62
N PRO A 345 8.22 -5.83 -35.43
CA PRO A 345 8.30 -5.75 -36.89
C PRO A 345 7.96 -4.37 -37.48
N LYS A 346 7.40 -3.48 -36.67
CA LYS A 346 7.03 -2.11 -37.06
C LYS A 346 7.63 -1.12 -36.08
N ARG A 347 7.94 0.08 -36.57
CA ARG A 347 8.28 1.20 -35.69
C ARG A 347 7.02 1.61 -34.93
N GLY A 348 7.11 1.75 -33.62
CA GLY A 348 5.99 2.16 -32.78
C GLY A 348 6.33 2.09 -31.29
N ILE A 349 5.33 2.39 -30.46
CA ILE A 349 5.40 2.24 -29.01
C ILE A 349 4.73 0.92 -28.66
N TYR A 350 5.43 0.10 -27.88
CA TYR A 350 4.95 -1.20 -27.43
C TYR A 350 4.87 -1.24 -25.91
N ARG A 351 3.91 -1.98 -25.38
CA ARG A 351 3.80 -2.33 -23.96
C ARG A 351 4.01 -3.81 -23.83
N PHE A 352 4.87 -4.19 -22.90
CA PHE A 352 5.15 -5.57 -22.56
C PHE A 352 4.67 -5.86 -21.15
N GLU A 353 3.99 -6.99 -20.99
CA GLU A 353 3.63 -7.53 -19.69
C GLU A 353 4.05 -8.99 -19.60
N LEU A 354 4.66 -9.33 -18.46
CA LEU A 354 4.93 -10.70 -18.08
C LEU A 354 3.90 -11.13 -17.03
N VAL A 355 3.13 -12.18 -17.33
CA VAL A 355 2.01 -12.68 -16.51
C VAL A 355 2.25 -14.11 -16.05
#